data_AF-A0A3D8P779-F1
#
_entry.id   AF-A0A3D8P779-F1
#
_cell.length_a   1.000
_cell.length_b   1.000
_cell.length_c   1.000
_cell.angle_alpha   90.00
_cell.angle_beta   90.00
_cell.angle_gamma   90.00
#
_symmetry.space_group_name_H-M   'P 1'
#
loop_
_entity.id
_entity.type
_entity.pdbx_description
1 polymer ?
#
loop_
_entity_poly.entity_id
_entity_poly.type
_entity_poly.pdbx_seq_one_letter_code
_entity_poly.pdbx_strand_id
1 'polypeptide(L)'
;MSSFGLAFGVMLLIFSSLIYPVVRMLRSDPSFLKKALSEVVDCREGEPVLVPSSSRLIALAGLIVILAVDGGIATVILHRLAEGAPLPELDKVNYFLICQAGLFAPYAVSKLAEVIRLPFLKKGFAETSPPAPKNQ
;
A
#
# COMPACT_ATOMS: atom_id res chain seq x y z
N MET A 1 -28.01 -6.39 21.15
CA MET A 1 -27.28 -5.73 20.04
C MET A 1 -26.79 -6.82 19.12
N SER A 2 -27.18 -6.79 17.84
CA SER A 2 -26.84 -7.85 16.89
C SER A 2 -25.31 -7.96 16.72
N SER A 3 -24.77 -9.16 16.81
CA SER A 3 -23.32 -9.43 16.61
C SER A 3 -22.78 -8.86 15.29
N PHE A 4 -23.65 -8.70 14.30
CA PHE A 4 -23.41 -8.01 13.03
C PHE A 4 -22.95 -6.55 13.22
N GLY A 5 -23.64 -5.77 14.04
CA GLY A 5 -23.32 -4.34 14.22
C GLY A 5 -21.95 -4.13 14.86
N LEU A 6 -21.55 -5.04 15.75
CA LEU A 6 -20.23 -5.03 16.38
C LEU A 6 -19.14 -5.41 15.37
N ALA A 7 -19.33 -6.50 14.61
CA ALA A 7 -18.37 -6.93 13.59
C ALA A 7 -18.18 -5.86 12.50
N PHE A 8 -19.27 -5.26 12.03
CA PHE A 8 -19.24 -4.18 11.05
C PHE A 8 -18.57 -2.91 11.59
N GLY A 9 -18.84 -2.54 12.85
CA GLY A 9 -18.19 -1.42 13.52
C GLY A 9 -16.68 -1.60 13.67
N VAL A 10 -16.23 -2.80 14.08
CA VAL A 10 -14.80 -3.13 14.19
C VAL A 10 -14.12 -3.10 12.82
N MET A 11 -14.76 -3.63 11.78
CA MET A 11 -14.23 -3.58 10.41
C MET A 11 -14.08 -2.14 9.93
N LEU A 12 -15.10 -1.29 10.08
CA LEU A 12 -15.00 0.12 9.71
C LEU A 12 -13.86 0.81 10.44
N LEU A 13 -13.65 0.52 11.73
CA LEU A 13 -12.51 1.05 12.49
C LEU A 13 -11.17 0.58 11.92
N ILE A 14 -11.03 -0.70 11.57
CA ILE A 14 -9.79 -1.23 10.96
C ILE A 14 -9.55 -0.58 9.59
N PHE A 15 -10.59 -0.53 8.76
CA PHE A 15 -10.51 0.05 7.42
C PHE A 15 -10.19 1.56 7.48
N SER A 16 -10.87 2.30 8.35
CA SER A 16 -10.57 3.71 8.61
C SER A 16 -9.17 3.89 9.19
N SER A 17 -8.69 3.02 10.07
CA SER A 17 -7.33 3.10 10.61
C SER A 17 -6.25 2.85 9.56
N LEU A 18 -6.51 2.01 8.55
CA LEU A 18 -5.61 1.76 7.43
C LEU A 18 -5.64 2.90 6.40
N ILE A 19 -6.83 3.44 6.12
CA ILE A 19 -7.01 4.53 5.15
C ILE A 19 -6.55 5.88 5.71
N TYR A 20 -6.77 6.13 7.00
CA TYR A 20 -6.44 7.40 7.66
C TYR A 20 -4.98 7.85 7.47
N PRO A 21 -3.94 7.02 7.71
CA PRO A 21 -2.56 7.43 7.48
C PRO A 21 -2.27 7.71 6.01
N VAL A 22 -2.88 6.95 5.09
CA VAL A 22 -2.73 7.16 3.63
C VAL A 22 -3.36 8.49 3.22
N VAL A 23 -4.59 8.77 3.66
CA VAL A 23 -5.29 10.03 3.38
C VAL A 23 -4.58 11.21 4.04
N ARG A 24 -4.09 11.03 5.27
CA ARG A 24 -3.29 12.03 5.98
C ARG A 24 -2.00 12.33 5.22
N MET A 25 -1.29 11.31 4.75
CA MET A 25 -0.08 11.46 3.94
C MET A 25 -0.39 12.17 2.62
N LEU A 26 -1.47 11.78 1.92
CA LEU A 26 -1.92 12.46 0.70
C LEU A 26 -2.26 13.94 0.92
N ARG A 27 -2.90 14.27 2.06
CA ARG A 27 -3.22 15.66 2.41
C ARG A 27 -2.00 16.46 2.83
N SER A 28 -1.05 15.84 3.51
CA SER A 28 0.16 16.51 4.00
C SER A 28 1.18 16.77 2.90
N ASP A 29 1.21 15.96 1.85
CA ASP A 29 2.14 16.14 0.74
C ASP A 29 1.47 15.89 -0.63
N PRO A 30 0.73 16.87 -1.17
CA PRO A 30 0.13 16.75 -2.51
C PRO A 30 1.20 16.67 -3.61
N SER A 31 2.45 17.07 -3.31
CA SER A 31 3.57 16.97 -4.25
C SER A 31 3.97 15.51 -4.48
N PHE A 32 3.73 14.62 -3.51
CA PHE A 32 3.92 13.18 -3.67
C PHE A 32 3.05 12.61 -4.78
N LEU A 33 1.76 12.96 -4.80
CA LEU A 33 0.83 12.49 -5.84
C LEU A 33 1.21 13.05 -7.20
N LYS A 34 1.61 14.34 -7.24
CA LYS A 34 2.10 14.98 -8.46
C LYS A 34 3.34 14.26 -9.00
N LYS A 35 4.30 13.89 -8.14
CA LYS A 35 5.50 13.10 -8.52
C LYS A 35 5.15 11.68 -8.95
N ALA A 36 4.22 11.02 -8.28
CA ALA A 36 3.80 9.66 -8.64
C ALA A 36 3.11 9.61 -10.01
N LEU A 37 2.29 10.63 -10.32
CA LEU A 37 1.54 10.75 -11.57
C LEU A 37 2.33 11.41 -12.71
N SER A 38 3.50 11.99 -12.44
CA SER A 38 4.32 12.63 -13.46
C SER A 38 5.48 11.77 -13.91
N GLU A 39 5.78 11.83 -15.20
CA GLU A 39 7.00 11.29 -15.78
C GLU A 39 8.07 12.38 -15.88
N VAL A 40 9.34 11.98 -15.73
CA VAL A 40 10.48 12.88 -15.96
C VAL A 40 10.77 12.83 -17.45
N VAL A 41 10.53 13.94 -18.15
CA VAL A 41 10.72 14.01 -19.61
C VAL A 41 12.13 14.50 -19.93
N ASP A 42 12.65 15.49 -19.18
CA ASP A 42 13.98 16.06 -19.37
C ASP A 42 14.55 16.61 -18.05
N CYS A 43 15.87 16.72 -17.97
CA CYS A 43 16.56 17.50 -16.93
C CYS A 43 17.05 18.82 -17.57
N ARG A 44 16.30 19.92 -17.38
CA ARG A 44 16.76 21.25 -17.77
C ARG A 44 17.42 21.91 -16.56
N GLU A 45 18.66 22.37 -16.71
CA GLU A 45 19.41 23.12 -15.68
C GLU A 45 19.53 22.39 -14.32
N GLY A 46 19.56 21.05 -14.33
CA GLY A 46 19.68 20.25 -13.10
C GLY A 46 18.37 20.01 -12.35
N GLU A 47 17.26 20.61 -12.79
CA GLU A 47 15.93 20.32 -12.26
C GLU A 47 15.14 19.36 -13.19
N PRO A 48 14.54 18.29 -12.65
CA PRO A 48 13.73 17.36 -13.43
C PRO A 48 12.40 18.01 -13.84
N VAL A 49 12.16 18.09 -15.14
CA VAL A 49 10.88 18.55 -15.70
C VAL A 49 9.87 17.41 -15.61
N LEU A 50 8.90 17.58 -14.70
CA LEU A 50 7.84 16.62 -14.42
C LEU A 50 6.60 16.93 -15.28
N VAL A 51 6.26 16.04 -16.20
CA VAL A 51 5.07 16.15 -17.07
C VAL A 51 4.02 15.14 -16.62
N PRO A 52 2.72 15.48 -16.58
CA PRO A 52 1.68 14.52 -16.23
C PRO A 52 1.67 13.33 -17.20
N SER A 53 1.69 12.11 -16.67
CA SER A 53 1.68 10.87 -17.46
C SER A 53 0.29 10.23 -17.43
N SER A 54 -0.40 10.20 -18.58
CA SER A 54 -1.73 9.60 -18.71
C SER A 54 -1.75 8.11 -18.36
N SER A 55 -0.67 7.38 -18.63
CA SER A 55 -0.53 5.95 -18.28
C SER A 55 -0.56 5.72 -16.77
N ARG A 56 0.17 6.54 -16.01
CA ARG A 56 0.21 6.44 -14.54
C ARG A 56 -1.12 6.82 -13.91
N LEU A 57 -1.85 7.76 -14.53
CA LEU A 57 -3.20 8.12 -14.11
C LEU A 57 -4.18 6.97 -14.33
N ILE A 58 -4.14 6.31 -15.49
CA ILE A 58 -4.97 5.13 -15.77
C ILE A 58 -4.62 3.98 -14.82
N ALA A 59 -3.33 3.77 -14.52
CA ALA A 59 -2.91 2.77 -13.54
C ALA A 59 -3.46 3.06 -12.13
N LEU A 60 -3.45 4.34 -11.70
CA LEU A 60 -4.06 4.75 -10.43
C LEU A 60 -5.58 4.53 -10.44
N ALA A 61 -6.27 4.86 -11.53
CA ALA A 61 -7.70 4.63 -11.66
C ALA A 61 -8.03 3.12 -11.61
N GLY A 62 -7.26 2.29 -12.29
CA GLY A 62 -7.37 0.83 -12.24
C GLY A 62 -7.16 0.29 -10.82
N LEU A 63 -6.17 0.81 -10.10
CA LEU A 63 -5.92 0.44 -8.70
C LEU A 63 -7.12 0.78 -7.79
N ILE A 64 -7.75 1.94 -7.99
CA ILE A 64 -8.96 2.34 -7.22
C ILE A 64 -10.12 1.36 -7.49
N VAL A 65 -10.32 0.97 -8.74
CA VAL A 65 -11.37 0.00 -9.11
C VAL A 65 -11.11 -1.36 -8.45
N ILE A 66 -9.86 -1.84 -8.47
CA ILE A 66 -9.47 -3.08 -7.82
C ILE A 66 -9.78 -3.03 -6.32
N LEU A 67 -9.37 -1.96 -5.63
CA LEU A 67 -9.65 -1.78 -4.20
C LEU A 67 -11.16 -1.72 -3.88
N ALA A 68 -11.96 -1.11 -4.76
CA ALA A 68 -13.41 -1.06 -4.59
C ALA A 68 -14.05 -2.45 -4.71
N VAL A 69 -13.59 -3.28 -5.65
CA VAL A 69 -14.06 -4.65 -5.84
C VAL A 69 -13.69 -5.52 -4.63
N ASP A 70 -12.44 -5.43 -4.16
CA ASP A 70 -11.98 -6.13 -2.95
C ASP A 70 -12.80 -5.73 -1.72
N GLY A 71 -13.09 -4.44 -1.56
CA GLY A 71 -13.97 -3.94 -0.50
C GLY A 71 -15.39 -4.52 -0.59
N GLY A 72 -15.93 -4.66 -1.80
CA GLY A 72 -17.22 -5.32 -2.03
C GLY A 72 -17.21 -6.79 -1.63
N ILE A 73 -16.19 -7.55 -2.04
CA ILE A 73 -16.00 -8.96 -1.68
C ILE A 73 -15.91 -9.12 -0.16
N ALA A 74 -15.07 -8.32 0.50
CA ALA A 74 -14.89 -8.34 1.94
C ALA A 74 -16.22 -8.09 2.68
N THR A 75 -17.01 -7.12 2.21
CA THR A 75 -18.31 -6.78 2.82
C THR A 75 -19.31 -7.95 2.71
N VAL A 76 -19.37 -8.63 1.57
CA VAL A 76 -20.26 -9.79 1.38
C VAL A 76 -19.85 -10.97 2.26
N ILE A 77 -18.55 -11.27 2.35
CA ILE A 77 -18.03 -12.34 3.21
C ILE A 77 -18.37 -12.06 4.67
N LEU A 78 -18.14 -10.83 5.13
CA LEU A 78 -18.43 -10.41 6.50
C LEU A 78 -19.93 -10.45 6.81
N HIS A 79 -20.77 -10.05 5.87
CA HIS A 79 -22.22 -10.16 6.05
C HIS A 79 -22.66 -11.60 6.29
N ARG A 80 -22.18 -12.52 5.44
CA ARG A 80 -22.48 -13.95 5.57
C ARG A 80 -21.91 -14.56 6.85
N LEU A 81 -20.69 -14.17 7.23
CA LEU A 81 -20.06 -14.61 8.47
C LEU A 81 -20.86 -14.15 9.70
N ALA A 82 -21.36 -12.92 9.67
CA ALA A 82 -22.17 -12.36 10.76
C ALA A 82 -23.58 -12.95 10.84
N GLU A 83 -24.13 -13.43 9.72
CA GLU A 83 -25.38 -14.20 9.68
C GLU A 83 -25.20 -15.68 10.05
N GLY A 84 -23.97 -16.15 10.25
CA GLY A 84 -23.66 -17.57 10.45
C GLY A 84 -23.97 -18.42 9.21
N ALA A 85 -24.13 -17.79 8.05
CA ALA A 85 -24.39 -18.44 6.79
C ALA A 85 -23.09 -19.04 6.21
N PRO A 86 -23.18 -20.12 5.42
CA PRO A 86 -22.01 -20.65 4.73
C PRO A 86 -21.39 -19.58 3.83
N LEU A 87 -20.05 -19.54 3.80
CA LEU A 87 -19.32 -18.61 2.95
C LEU A 87 -19.63 -18.90 1.47
N PRO A 88 -19.78 -17.87 0.64
CA PRO A 88 -19.95 -18.05 -0.79
C PRO A 88 -18.74 -18.75 -1.40
N GLU A 89 -18.96 -19.59 -2.39
CA GLU A 89 -17.88 -20.24 -3.14
C GLU A 89 -16.96 -19.18 -3.76
N LEU A 90 -15.73 -19.12 -3.26
CA LEU A 90 -14.70 -18.19 -3.72
C LEU A 90 -14.10 -18.60 -5.06
N ASP A 91 -14.44 -19.77 -5.61
CA ASP A 91 -13.87 -20.30 -6.85
C ASP A 91 -14.01 -19.34 -8.04
N LYS A 92 -15.14 -18.62 -8.11
CA LYS A 92 -15.38 -17.63 -9.17
C LYS A 92 -14.52 -16.37 -9.02
N VAL A 93 -14.07 -16.09 -7.81
CA VAL A 93 -13.26 -14.90 -7.45
C VAL A 93 -11.77 -15.26 -7.35
N ASN A 94 -11.44 -16.54 -7.24
CA ASN A 94 -10.08 -17.03 -7.06
C ASN A 94 -9.15 -16.59 -8.21
N TYR A 95 -9.62 -16.67 -9.46
CA TYR A 95 -8.86 -16.15 -10.61
C TYR A 95 -8.57 -14.66 -10.49
N PHE A 96 -9.54 -13.86 -10.02
CA PHE A 96 -9.35 -12.44 -9.79
C PHE A 96 -8.29 -12.19 -8.71
N LEU A 97 -8.36 -12.90 -7.57
CA LEU A 97 -7.39 -12.79 -6.47
C LEU A 97 -5.98 -13.21 -6.89
N ILE A 98 -5.85 -14.29 -7.66
CA ILE A 98 -4.54 -14.77 -8.16
C ILE A 98 -3.95 -13.77 -9.15
N CYS A 99 -4.75 -13.22 -10.08
CA CYS A 99 -4.30 -12.19 -11.01
C CYS A 99 -3.84 -10.92 -10.26
N GLN A 100 -4.59 -10.50 -9.24
CA GLN A 100 -4.19 -9.39 -8.38
C GLN A 100 -2.87 -9.68 -7.65
N ALA A 101 -2.74 -10.86 -7.04
CA ALA A 101 -1.52 -11.28 -6.37
C ALA A 101 -0.34 -11.26 -7.35
N GLY A 102 -0.51 -11.73 -8.59
CA GLY A 102 0.51 -11.66 -9.64
C GLY A 102 0.91 -10.22 -10.00
N LEU A 103 -0.04 -9.28 -9.99
CA LEU A 103 0.19 -7.87 -10.30
C LEU A 103 0.99 -7.15 -9.20
N PHE A 104 0.79 -7.52 -7.93
CA PHE A 104 1.47 -6.91 -6.78
C PHE A 104 2.66 -7.71 -6.24
N ALA A 105 2.78 -9.00 -6.55
CA ALA A 105 3.87 -9.88 -6.11
C ALA A 105 5.29 -9.33 -6.37
N PRO A 106 5.66 -8.84 -7.57
CA PRO A 106 7.01 -8.35 -7.80
C PRO A 106 7.34 -7.14 -6.92
N TYR A 107 6.35 -6.29 -6.64
CA TYR A 107 6.51 -5.15 -5.74
C TYR A 107 6.60 -5.57 -4.28
N ALA A 108 5.75 -6.51 -3.84
CA ALA A 108 5.78 -7.05 -2.48
C ALA A 108 7.12 -7.71 -2.16
N VAL A 109 7.66 -8.51 -3.09
CA VAL A 109 8.99 -9.14 -2.96
C VAL A 109 10.08 -8.07 -2.88
N SER A 110 10.02 -7.04 -3.74
CA SER A 110 11.00 -5.93 -3.73
C SER A 110 11.00 -5.18 -2.39
N LYS A 111 9.82 -4.91 -1.83
CA LYS A 111 9.68 -4.23 -0.53
C LYS A 111 10.07 -5.12 0.65
N LEU A 112 9.74 -6.40 0.61
CA LEU A 112 10.17 -7.37 1.62
C LEU A 112 11.70 -7.49 1.63
N ALA A 113 12.34 -7.53 0.46
CA ALA A 113 13.79 -7.55 0.34
C ALA A 113 14.44 -6.27 0.90
N GLU A 114 13.82 -5.10 0.71
CA GLU A 114 14.28 -3.83 1.29
C GLU A 114 14.22 -3.86 2.83
N VAL A 115 13.11 -4.34 3.39
CA VAL A 115 12.92 -4.48 4.85
C VAL A 115 13.88 -5.49 5.45
N ILE A 116 14.16 -6.60 4.77
CA ILE A 116 15.10 -7.64 5.23
C ILE A 116 16.57 -7.20 5.09
N ARG A 117 16.91 -6.33 4.13
CA ARG A 117 18.26 -5.76 4.00
C ARG A 117 18.59 -4.72 5.07
N LEU A 118 17.60 -3.97 5.56
CA LEU A 118 17.77 -2.96 6.61
C LEU A 118 18.38 -3.47 7.94
N PRO A 119 18.03 -4.65 8.50
CA PRO A 119 18.65 -5.15 9.73
C PRO A 119 20.12 -5.61 9.55
N PHE A 120 20.56 -5.97 8.34
CA PHE A 120 21.95 -6.39 8.10
C PHE A 120 22.92 -5.20 7.98
N LEU A 121 22.48 -4.07 7.43
CA LEU A 121 23.31 -2.86 7.33
C LEU A 121 23.43 -2.06 8.64
N LYS A 122 22.41 -2.12 9.52
CA LYS A 122 22.49 -1.46 10.84
C LYS A 122 23.52 -2.11 11.77
N LYS A 123 23.82 -3.41 11.59
CA LYS A 123 24.80 -4.14 12.41
C LYS A 123 26.25 -3.88 11.99
N GLY A 124 26.50 -3.59 10.71
CA GLY A 124 27.85 -3.33 10.19
C GLY A 124 28.42 -1.93 10.48
N PHE A 125 27.58 -0.95 10.81
CA PHE A 125 28.02 0.43 11.06
C PHE A 125 28.32 0.72 12.54
N ALA A 126 27.92 -0.17 13.46
CA ALA A 126 28.16 0.00 14.89
C ALA A 126 29.57 -0.45 15.34
N GLU A 127 30.30 -1.19 14.50
CA GLU A 127 31.62 -1.75 14.84
C GLU A 127 32.81 -0.95 14.29
N THR A 128 32.60 0.05 13.42
CA THR A 128 33.69 0.74 12.71
C THR A 128 33.79 2.23 12.99
N SER A 129 33.30 2.72 14.14
CA SER A 129 33.58 4.10 14.56
C SER A 129 34.91 4.15 15.33
N PRO A 130 35.97 4.78 14.82
CA PRO A 130 37.24 4.91 15.53
C PRO A 130 37.08 5.83 16.77
N PRO A 131 37.82 5.58 17.87
CA PRO A 131 37.74 6.41 19.06
C PRO A 131 38.20 7.84 18.76
N ALA A 132 37.40 8.81 19.23
CA ALA A 132 37.62 10.24 19.03
C ALA A 132 39.02 10.70 19.52
N PRO A 133 39.66 11.65 18.82
CA PRO A 133 40.94 12.19 19.25
C PRO A 133 40.77 12.93 20.57
N LYS A 134 41.56 12.56 21.58
CA LYS A 134 41.70 13.33 22.81
C LYS A 134 42.42 14.63 22.47
N ASN A 135 41.74 15.76 22.69
CA ASN A 135 42.36 17.08 22.70
C ASN A 135 43.47 17.10 23.75
N GLN A 136 44.68 17.47 23.32
CA GLN A 136 45.79 17.90 24.17
C GLN A 136 46.27 19.27 23.67
#